data_AF-A0A7K1LJV5-F1
#
_entry.id   AF-A0A7K1LJV5-F1
#
_cell.length_a   1.000
_cell.length_b   1.000
_cell.length_c   1.000
_cell.angle_alpha   90.00
_cell.angle_beta   90.00
_cell.angle_gamma   90.00
#
_symmetry.space_group_name_H-M   'P 1'
#
loop_
_entity.id
_entity.type
_entity.pdbx_description
1 polymer ?
#
loop_
_entity_poly.entity_id
_entity_poly.type
_entity_poly.pdbx_seq_one_letter_code
_entity_poly.pdbx_strand_id
1 'polypeptide(L)'
;MVSTKYNRTGACLLILALSAWATAGCTDATSDSSVASLPAESSASSSEPAGDSSSPSDNSEKDSSGKPKKLETIDDPCADECVKGGSIEVDHPVYGGMTVVPYWKKQSDDQESPRGSAAYALYQKGKSVGYVEDTDRQLLWFGTRPVGEPNLDTWNLENNSNVDKYGNVYLSYNGGVTVLTPTDQGYNSYESLPSEPNAFENASLKIDPSGEPTLTFDEDGISKDHHWDGNQFVETRGEQHPE
;
A
#
# COMPACT_ATOMS: atom_id res chain seq x y z
N MET A 1 -50.68 8.43 23.24
CA MET A 1 -50.36 8.40 24.70
C MET A 1 -49.48 7.19 24.89
N VAL A 2 -48.22 7.25 25.31
CA VAL A 2 -47.54 8.11 26.28
C VAL A 2 -46.14 8.47 25.76
N SER A 3 -45.78 9.73 25.97
CA SER A 3 -44.44 10.29 25.81
C SER A 3 -43.79 10.32 27.19
N THR A 4 -42.52 9.95 27.36
CA THR A 4 -41.68 10.58 28.41
C THR A 4 -40.19 10.53 28.09
N LYS A 5 -39.58 11.70 28.17
CA LYS A 5 -38.16 12.05 28.12
C LYS A 5 -37.45 11.79 29.46
N TYR A 6 -36.13 12.10 29.47
CA TYR A 6 -35.22 12.47 30.59
C TYR A 6 -34.28 11.34 31.05
N ASN A 7 -33.00 11.57 31.43
CA ASN A 7 -32.29 12.82 31.71
C ASN A 7 -30.75 12.65 31.66
N ARG A 8 -30.08 13.79 31.55
CA ARG A 8 -28.66 14.09 31.80
C ARG A 8 -28.22 13.83 33.25
N THR A 9 -26.96 13.44 33.43
CA THR A 9 -26.07 13.65 34.62
C THR A 9 -24.64 13.33 34.13
N GLY A 10 -23.55 14.07 34.34
CA GLY A 10 -23.25 15.23 35.18
C GLY A 10 -22.28 14.87 36.32
N ALA A 11 -20.95 14.82 36.06
CA ALA A 11 -19.83 14.96 37.03
C ALA A 11 -18.50 14.90 36.22
N CYS A 12 -17.60 15.90 36.11
CA CYS A 12 -16.81 16.67 37.08
C CYS A 12 -15.88 15.83 37.98
N LEU A 13 -14.62 15.65 37.58
CA LEU A 13 -13.40 15.42 38.38
C LEU A 13 -12.23 15.32 37.38
N LEU A 14 -11.01 15.84 37.54
CA LEU A 14 -10.38 16.80 38.46
C LEU A 14 -8.99 17.07 37.85
N ILE A 15 -8.51 18.31 37.94
CA ILE A 15 -7.23 18.78 37.41
C ILE A 15 -6.07 18.19 38.23
N LEU A 16 -5.04 17.66 37.55
CA LEU A 16 -3.67 17.62 38.07
C LEU A 16 -2.71 18.14 36.99
N ALA A 17 -2.14 19.32 37.27
CA ALA A 17 -0.99 19.89 36.60
C ALA A 17 0.27 19.70 37.47
N LEU A 18 1.44 19.90 36.86
CA LEU A 18 2.84 19.80 37.32
C LEU A 18 3.51 18.54 36.72
N SER A 19 4.64 18.60 36.00
CA SER A 19 5.76 19.56 36.07
C SER A 19 6.64 19.47 34.80
N ALA A 20 7.25 20.61 34.44
CA ALA A 20 8.22 20.77 33.36
C ALA A 20 9.66 20.42 33.81
N TRP A 21 10.54 20.10 32.82
CA TRP A 21 11.89 20.65 32.48
C TRP A 21 12.57 19.65 31.50
N ALA A 22 12.71 19.98 30.21
CA ALA A 22 13.86 20.62 29.54
C ALA A 22 15.17 19.81 29.53
N THR A 23 15.57 19.29 28.35
CA THR A 23 16.92 19.47 27.76
C THR A 23 16.89 19.23 26.25
N ALA A 24 17.54 20.15 25.54
CA ALA A 24 17.90 20.04 24.13
C ALA A 24 18.90 18.91 23.89
N GLY A 25 18.88 18.34 22.69
CA GLY A 25 19.88 17.40 22.21
C GLY A 25 19.78 17.26 20.70
N CYS A 26 20.38 18.20 19.97
CA CYS A 26 20.73 18.00 18.57
C CYS A 26 21.79 16.92 18.49
N THR A 27 21.55 15.87 17.70
CA THR A 27 22.62 15.09 17.07
C THR A 27 22.14 14.68 15.69
N ASP A 28 22.62 15.43 14.69
CA ASP A 28 22.84 14.91 13.34
C ASP A 28 23.74 13.66 13.45
N ALA A 29 23.29 12.57 12.84
CA ALA A 29 24.16 11.44 12.52
C ALA A 29 24.08 11.25 11.01
N THR A 30 25.06 11.83 10.33
CA THR A 30 25.33 11.59 8.91
C THR A 30 25.87 10.17 8.79
N SER A 31 25.08 9.25 8.27
CA SER A 31 25.62 7.97 7.79
C SER A 31 25.88 8.11 6.30
N ASP A 32 27.07 8.64 6.00
CA ASP A 32 27.73 8.54 4.72
C ASP A 32 28.25 7.10 4.61
N SER A 33 27.69 6.31 3.69
CA SER A 33 28.21 4.97 3.40
C SER A 33 28.66 4.93 1.96
N SER A 34 29.98 5.04 1.85
CA SER A 34 30.81 4.99 0.67
C SER A 34 30.53 3.78 -0.23
N VAL A 35 30.24 4.05 -1.50
CA VAL A 35 30.25 3.05 -2.58
C VAL A 35 31.70 2.63 -2.84
N ALA A 36 32.01 1.36 -2.62
CA ALA A 36 33.28 0.76 -3.00
C ALA A 36 33.31 0.55 -4.53
N SER A 37 34.18 1.29 -5.22
CA SER A 37 34.56 1.04 -6.60
C SER A 37 35.58 -0.10 -6.67
N LEU A 38 35.40 -1.02 -7.63
CA LEU A 38 36.47 -1.92 -8.10
C LEU A 38 36.77 -1.63 -9.58
N PRO A 39 38.02 -1.85 -10.02
CA PRO A 39 38.62 -1.11 -11.12
C PRO A 39 38.36 -1.75 -12.49
N ALA A 40 38.21 -0.90 -13.51
CA ALA A 40 38.30 -1.28 -14.91
C ALA A 40 39.79 -1.36 -15.33
N GLU A 41 40.20 -2.49 -15.90
CA GLU A 41 41.50 -2.64 -16.56
C GLU A 41 41.54 -1.87 -17.88
N SER A 42 42.67 -1.20 -18.10
CA SER A 42 42.97 -0.38 -19.27
C SER A 42 43.64 -1.20 -20.37
N SER A 43 43.35 -0.88 -21.63
CA SER A 43 44.27 -1.05 -22.75
C SER A 43 44.09 0.08 -23.76
N ALA A 44 45.21 0.73 -24.08
CA ALA A 44 45.41 1.85 -25.00
C ALA A 44 45.19 1.45 -26.50
N SER A 45 45.16 2.31 -27.53
CA SER A 45 45.63 3.68 -27.71
C SER A 45 45.03 4.30 -29.00
N SER A 46 44.86 5.62 -28.99
CA SER A 46 45.05 6.62 -30.07
C SER A 46 44.30 6.55 -31.41
N SER A 47 43.49 7.57 -31.70
CA SER A 47 43.77 8.64 -32.70
C SER A 47 42.66 9.73 -32.66
N GLU A 48 43.05 10.99 -32.43
CA GLU A 48 42.27 12.23 -32.64
C GLU A 48 42.26 12.65 -34.15
N PRO A 49 41.55 13.72 -34.61
CA PRO A 49 40.88 14.81 -33.86
C PRO A 49 39.49 15.28 -34.36
N ALA A 50 38.97 16.25 -33.58
CA ALA A 50 38.14 17.42 -33.95
C ALA A 50 36.62 17.34 -33.76
N GLY A 51 36.10 18.21 -32.89
CA GLY A 51 34.72 18.70 -32.97
C GLY A 51 34.05 19.07 -31.65
N ASP A 52 34.21 20.34 -31.28
CA ASP A 52 33.19 21.23 -30.66
C ASP A 52 32.66 21.04 -29.21
N SER A 53 32.62 22.19 -28.55
CA SER A 53 31.91 22.67 -27.36
C SER A 53 30.94 21.75 -26.62
N SER A 54 31.14 21.59 -25.30
CA SER A 54 30.31 22.19 -24.23
C SER A 54 30.69 21.65 -22.84
N SER A 55 30.76 22.55 -21.85
CA SER A 55 31.04 22.27 -20.43
C SER A 55 30.06 21.28 -19.79
N PRO A 56 30.47 20.65 -18.67
CA PRO A 56 29.64 20.75 -17.48
C PRO A 56 30.46 21.11 -16.24
N SER A 57 29.97 22.11 -15.50
CA SER A 57 30.30 22.26 -14.08
C SER A 57 29.24 21.47 -13.31
N ASP A 58 29.65 20.33 -12.76
CA ASP A 58 28.90 19.63 -11.72
C ASP A 58 28.91 20.48 -10.45
N ASN A 59 27.77 21.06 -10.13
CA ASN A 59 27.42 21.46 -8.77
C ASN A 59 26.21 20.63 -8.38
N SER A 60 26.46 19.52 -7.68
CA SER A 60 25.43 18.75 -7.02
C SER A 60 24.92 19.55 -5.82
N GLU A 61 23.88 20.35 -6.02
CA GLU A 61 23.04 20.84 -4.93
C GLU A 61 21.99 19.78 -4.60
N LYS A 62 22.00 19.39 -3.32
CA LYS A 62 21.15 18.42 -2.67
C LYS A 62 19.74 19.03 -2.53
N ASP A 63 18.91 18.88 -3.55
CA ASP A 63 17.57 19.46 -3.57
C ASP A 63 16.57 18.57 -2.81
N SER A 64 16.51 18.77 -1.50
CA SER A 64 15.52 18.18 -0.60
C SER A 64 14.20 18.96 -0.72
N SER A 65 13.51 18.83 -1.85
CA SER A 65 12.05 19.00 -2.01
C SER A 65 11.64 18.81 -3.49
N GLY A 66 11.90 17.62 -4.02
CA GLY A 66 11.55 17.28 -5.39
C GLY A 66 10.04 17.32 -5.63
N LYS A 67 9.60 17.98 -6.71
CA LYS A 67 8.21 17.86 -7.19
C LYS A 67 7.89 16.38 -7.44
N PRO A 68 6.66 15.93 -7.12
CA PRO A 68 6.28 14.54 -7.38
C PRO A 68 6.51 14.21 -8.85
N LYS A 69 7.12 13.05 -9.12
CA LYS A 69 7.37 12.58 -10.48
C LYS A 69 6.03 12.33 -11.19
N LYS A 70 6.02 12.31 -12.52
CA LYS A 70 4.83 12.02 -13.31
C LYS A 70 4.97 10.68 -14.02
N LEU A 71 3.93 9.86 -13.97
CA LEU A 71 3.83 8.61 -14.73
C LEU A 71 3.23 8.86 -16.12
N GLU A 72 3.51 7.94 -17.05
CA GLU A 72 2.88 7.93 -18.36
C GLU A 72 1.38 7.70 -18.23
N THR A 73 0.59 8.37 -19.05
CA THR A 73 -0.87 8.19 -19.05
C THR A 73 -1.22 7.03 -19.98
N ILE A 74 -2.08 6.15 -19.52
CA ILE A 74 -2.64 5.05 -20.31
C ILE A 74 -4.17 5.13 -20.30
N ASP A 75 -4.82 4.34 -21.14
CA ASP A 75 -6.26 4.14 -21.06
C ASP A 75 -6.60 3.20 -19.89
N ASP A 76 -7.71 3.47 -19.20
CA ASP A 76 -8.31 2.53 -18.24
C ASP A 76 -9.42 1.74 -18.96
N PRO A 77 -9.19 0.47 -19.33
CA PRO A 77 -10.18 -0.35 -20.03
C PRO A 77 -11.46 -0.57 -19.22
N CYS A 78 -11.41 -0.39 -17.90
CA CYS A 78 -12.52 -0.66 -16.99
C CYS A 78 -13.31 0.60 -16.59
N ALA A 79 -12.88 1.80 -16.96
CA ALA A 79 -13.45 3.05 -16.45
C ALA A 79 -14.97 3.15 -16.62
N ASP A 80 -15.48 2.68 -17.77
CA ASP A 80 -16.90 2.72 -18.17
C ASP A 80 -17.54 1.31 -18.30
N GLU A 81 -16.74 0.25 -18.36
CA GLU A 81 -17.23 -1.12 -18.61
C GLU A 81 -17.35 -1.99 -17.35
N CYS A 82 -16.52 -1.71 -16.34
CA CYS A 82 -16.39 -2.56 -15.15
C CYS A 82 -17.15 -2.00 -13.95
N VAL A 83 -17.42 -2.87 -12.98
CA VAL A 83 -18.02 -2.44 -11.71
C VAL A 83 -16.91 -1.93 -10.79
N LYS A 84 -17.09 -0.73 -10.25
CA LYS A 84 -16.16 -0.10 -9.30
C LYS A 84 -16.33 -0.72 -7.91
N GLY A 85 -15.26 -1.30 -7.38
CA GLY A 85 -15.16 -1.83 -6.00
C GLY A 85 -14.87 -0.75 -4.95
N GLY A 86 -14.75 0.51 -5.37
CA GLY A 86 -14.50 1.70 -4.55
C GLY A 86 -13.39 2.57 -5.14
N SER A 87 -12.86 3.48 -4.31
CA SER A 87 -11.76 4.38 -4.67
C SER A 87 -10.96 4.69 -3.41
N ILE A 88 -9.64 4.62 -3.50
CA ILE A 88 -8.74 4.87 -2.37
C ILE A 88 -7.76 5.97 -2.78
N GLU A 89 -7.81 7.11 -2.09
CA GLU A 89 -6.81 8.16 -2.23
C GLU A 89 -5.60 7.84 -1.35
N VAL A 90 -4.41 7.99 -1.91
CA VAL A 90 -3.14 7.66 -1.26
C VAL A 90 -2.10 8.74 -1.52
N ASP A 91 -1.13 8.87 -0.61
CA ASP A 91 0.07 9.70 -0.82
C ASP A 91 1.26 8.78 -1.12
N HIS A 92 1.62 8.66 -2.39
CA HIS A 92 2.71 7.80 -2.83
C HIS A 92 4.07 8.46 -2.56
N PRO A 93 5.06 7.77 -1.97
CA PRO A 93 6.34 8.37 -1.56
C PRO A 93 7.11 9.08 -2.69
N VAL A 94 6.98 8.60 -3.94
CA VAL A 94 7.65 9.17 -5.13
C VAL A 94 6.74 10.07 -5.98
N TYR A 95 5.44 9.79 -5.98
CA TYR A 95 4.48 10.29 -6.96
C TYR A 95 3.43 11.23 -6.35
N GLY A 96 3.44 11.39 -5.03
CA GLY A 96 2.48 12.17 -4.26
C GLY A 96 1.08 11.59 -4.37
N GLY A 97 0.08 12.47 -4.31
CA GLY A 97 -1.34 12.09 -4.43
C GLY A 97 -1.63 11.21 -5.65
N MET A 98 -2.08 10.00 -5.37
CA MET A 98 -2.57 9.02 -6.35
C MET A 98 -3.93 8.46 -5.90
N THR A 99 -4.60 7.77 -6.81
CA THR A 99 -5.85 7.06 -6.51
C THR A 99 -5.78 5.63 -7.04
N VAL A 100 -6.12 4.67 -6.19
CA VAL A 100 -6.29 3.27 -6.57
C VAL A 100 -7.79 3.01 -6.73
N VAL A 101 -8.18 2.47 -7.89
CA VAL A 101 -9.57 2.12 -8.19
C VAL A 101 -9.64 0.62 -8.48
N PRO A 102 -10.12 -0.20 -7.54
CA PRO A 102 -10.40 -1.61 -7.81
C PRO A 102 -11.66 -1.75 -8.67
N TYR A 103 -11.63 -2.74 -9.55
CA TYR A 103 -12.70 -3.14 -10.42
C TYR A 103 -12.93 -4.64 -10.34
N TRP A 104 -14.16 -5.07 -10.60
CA TRP A 104 -14.38 -6.39 -11.16
C TRP A 104 -15.02 -6.26 -12.54
N LYS A 105 -14.60 -7.11 -13.47
CA LYS A 105 -15.16 -7.16 -14.82
C LYS A 105 -16.26 -8.22 -14.88
N LYS A 106 -17.52 -7.81 -14.72
CA LYS A 106 -18.66 -8.73 -14.72
C LYS A 106 -18.76 -9.47 -16.06
N GLN A 107 -18.76 -10.80 -16.04
CA GLN A 107 -19.18 -11.62 -17.18
C GLN A 107 -20.71 -11.77 -17.19
N SER A 108 -21.28 -12.03 -18.38
CA SER A 108 -22.68 -11.82 -18.78
C SER A 108 -23.79 -12.05 -17.73
N ASP A 109 -24.92 -11.38 -17.94
CA ASP A 109 -26.14 -11.45 -17.10
C ASP A 109 -26.82 -12.84 -17.07
N ASP A 110 -26.29 -13.83 -17.78
CA ASP A 110 -26.85 -15.19 -17.85
C ASP A 110 -26.54 -16.02 -16.60
N GLN A 111 -25.75 -15.49 -15.67
CA GLN A 111 -25.41 -16.14 -14.40
C GLN A 111 -26.26 -15.61 -13.25
N GLU A 112 -26.73 -16.53 -12.39
CA GLU A 112 -27.57 -16.26 -11.22
C GLU A 112 -26.87 -15.38 -10.16
N SER A 113 -25.54 -15.24 -10.24
CA SER A 113 -24.75 -14.28 -9.46
C SER A 113 -23.65 -13.67 -10.32
N PRO A 114 -23.52 -12.33 -10.36
CA PRO A 114 -22.49 -11.67 -11.15
C PRO A 114 -21.11 -12.12 -10.65
N ARG A 115 -20.29 -12.63 -11.57
CA ARG A 115 -18.88 -12.94 -11.33
C ARG A 115 -18.01 -12.14 -12.28
N GLY A 116 -16.81 -11.78 -11.85
CA GLY A 116 -15.89 -11.05 -12.69
C GLY A 116 -14.42 -11.23 -12.35
N SER A 117 -13.57 -10.94 -13.33
CA SER A 117 -12.12 -10.85 -13.17
C SER A 117 -11.75 -9.67 -12.28
N ALA A 118 -10.79 -9.83 -11.37
CA ALA A 118 -10.27 -8.71 -10.58
C ALA A 118 -9.41 -7.80 -11.45
N ALA A 119 -9.53 -6.50 -11.25
CA ALA A 119 -8.62 -5.53 -11.86
C ALA A 119 -8.43 -4.32 -10.94
N TYR A 120 -7.35 -3.58 -11.11
CA TYR A 120 -7.22 -2.26 -10.51
C TYR A 120 -6.56 -1.29 -11.48
N ALA A 121 -7.00 -0.03 -11.41
CA ALA A 121 -6.35 1.07 -12.09
C ALA A 121 -5.71 2.04 -11.09
N LEU A 122 -4.62 2.65 -11.52
CA LEU A 122 -3.91 3.69 -10.80
C LEU A 122 -4.14 5.02 -11.51
N TYR A 123 -4.45 6.05 -10.74
CA TYR A 123 -4.67 7.39 -11.25
C TYR A 123 -3.71 8.38 -10.61
N GLN A 124 -3.20 9.31 -11.41
CA GLN A 124 -2.46 10.47 -10.96
C GLN A 124 -3.12 11.73 -11.51
N LYS A 125 -3.56 12.63 -10.63
CA LYS A 125 -4.26 13.88 -11.01
C LYS A 125 -5.47 13.63 -11.94
N GLY A 126 -6.24 12.57 -11.64
CA GLY A 126 -7.44 12.20 -12.39
C GLY A 126 -7.19 11.55 -13.75
N LYS A 127 -5.95 11.20 -14.09
CA LYS A 127 -5.61 10.45 -15.32
C LYS A 127 -5.10 9.07 -14.97
N SER A 128 -5.54 8.04 -15.70
CA SER A 128 -5.04 6.68 -15.53
C SER A 128 -3.57 6.60 -15.91
N VAL A 129 -2.79 5.90 -15.11
CA VAL A 129 -1.32 5.72 -15.27
C VAL A 129 -0.88 4.28 -15.08
N GLY A 130 -1.80 3.38 -14.78
CA GLY A 130 -1.54 1.96 -14.60
C GLY A 130 -2.85 1.19 -14.56
N TYR A 131 -2.83 -0.02 -15.10
CA TYR A 131 -3.96 -0.95 -15.10
C TYR A 131 -3.40 -2.36 -15.02
N VAL A 132 -3.96 -3.15 -14.12
CA VAL A 132 -3.60 -4.56 -13.93
C VAL A 132 -4.89 -5.35 -13.80
N GLU A 133 -4.97 -6.47 -14.50
CA GLU A 133 -6.11 -7.38 -14.51
C GLU A 133 -5.64 -8.80 -14.24
N ASP A 134 -6.43 -9.52 -13.46
CA ASP A 134 -6.31 -10.94 -13.19
C ASP A 134 -7.46 -11.66 -13.91
N THR A 135 -7.14 -12.30 -15.03
CA THR A 135 -8.11 -12.96 -15.91
C THR A 135 -8.44 -14.39 -15.48
N ASP A 136 -7.69 -14.96 -14.54
CA ASP A 136 -7.63 -16.40 -14.35
C ASP A 136 -8.58 -16.88 -13.23
N ARG A 137 -9.13 -15.94 -12.44
CA ARG A 137 -10.12 -16.21 -11.38
C ARG A 137 -11.34 -15.29 -11.50
N GLN A 138 -12.51 -15.90 -11.32
CA GLN A 138 -13.79 -15.20 -11.34
C GLN A 138 -14.31 -15.03 -9.91
N LEU A 139 -14.57 -13.79 -9.52
CA LEU A 139 -14.91 -13.38 -8.17
C LEU A 139 -16.33 -12.82 -8.08
N LEU A 140 -16.97 -13.07 -6.94
CA LEU A 140 -18.20 -12.39 -6.55
C LEU A 140 -17.93 -10.98 -6.03
N TRP A 141 -16.74 -10.75 -5.45
CA TRP A 141 -16.29 -9.42 -5.08
C TRP A 141 -14.79 -9.17 -5.13
N PHE A 142 -14.44 -7.93 -5.50
CA PHE A 142 -13.10 -7.34 -5.48
C PHE A 142 -13.24 -5.84 -5.24
N GLY A 143 -12.68 -5.33 -4.13
CA GLY A 143 -12.83 -3.92 -3.80
C GLY A 143 -12.36 -3.51 -2.41
N THR A 144 -12.72 -2.29 -2.04
CA THR A 144 -12.17 -1.57 -0.88
C THR A 144 -12.62 -2.10 0.48
N ARG A 145 -13.71 -2.85 0.55
CA ARG A 145 -14.23 -3.48 1.79
C ARG A 145 -14.98 -4.77 1.43
N PRO A 146 -15.03 -5.78 2.31
CA PRO A 146 -15.83 -6.98 2.08
C PRO A 146 -17.33 -6.64 1.87
N VAL A 147 -18.02 -7.34 0.98
CA VAL A 147 -19.49 -7.19 0.80
C VAL A 147 -20.23 -8.00 1.84
N GLY A 148 -21.12 -7.34 2.57
CA GLY A 148 -22.26 -7.98 3.23
C GLY A 148 -22.07 -8.59 4.62
N GLU A 149 -21.18 -8.02 5.46
CA GLU A 149 -20.97 -8.21 6.93
C GLU A 149 -21.33 -9.58 7.57
N PRO A 150 -20.47 -10.24 8.40
CA PRO A 150 -19.72 -9.62 9.48
C PRO A 150 -18.38 -10.32 9.73
N ASN A 151 -17.55 -10.49 8.71
CA ASN A 151 -16.16 -10.88 8.96
C ASN A 151 -15.33 -9.64 9.32
N LEU A 152 -15.80 -8.86 10.31
CA LEU A 152 -14.98 -7.84 10.98
C LEU A 152 -13.71 -8.48 11.55
N ASP A 153 -13.77 -9.77 11.88
CA ASP A 153 -12.61 -10.56 12.31
C ASP A 153 -11.62 -10.80 11.15
N THR A 154 -12.08 -10.83 9.89
CA THR A 154 -11.19 -10.96 8.72
C THR A 154 -10.63 -9.60 8.31
N TRP A 155 -11.30 -8.49 8.60
CA TRP A 155 -10.83 -7.14 8.30
C TRP A 155 -11.07 -6.21 9.49
N ASN A 156 -10.06 -6.09 10.35
CA ASN A 156 -10.08 -5.18 11.49
C ASN A 156 -9.24 -3.92 11.18
N LEU A 157 -9.91 -2.86 10.73
CA LEU A 157 -9.29 -1.57 10.40
C LEU A 157 -9.51 -0.57 11.53
N GLU A 158 -8.71 -0.64 12.59
CA GLU A 158 -8.90 0.20 13.78
C GLU A 158 -8.65 1.69 13.49
N ASN A 159 -7.85 1.99 12.46
CA ASN A 159 -7.61 3.34 11.96
C ASN A 159 -8.66 3.80 10.90
N ASN A 160 -9.66 2.98 10.57
CA ASN A 160 -10.65 3.19 9.51
C ASN A 160 -10.06 3.43 8.11
N SER A 161 -8.85 2.93 7.85
CA SER A 161 -8.14 3.09 6.58
C SER A 161 -7.80 1.74 5.98
N ASN A 162 -7.87 1.63 4.66
CA ASN A 162 -7.43 0.47 3.89
C ASN A 162 -5.96 0.64 3.47
N VAL A 163 -5.27 1.59 4.09
CA VAL A 163 -3.91 2.02 3.80
C VAL A 163 -3.15 1.99 5.12
N ASP A 164 -2.02 1.30 5.13
CA ASP A 164 -1.14 1.25 6.29
C ASP A 164 -0.21 2.49 6.34
N LYS A 165 0.62 2.57 7.38
CA LYS A 165 1.57 3.66 7.56
C LYS A 165 2.73 3.66 6.54
N TYR A 166 2.91 2.57 5.80
CA TYR A 166 3.93 2.42 4.76
C TYR A 166 3.41 2.81 3.37
N GLY A 167 2.11 3.07 3.26
CA GLY A 167 1.43 3.41 2.01
C GLY A 167 0.95 2.20 1.22
N ASN A 168 1.03 0.98 1.78
CA ASN A 168 0.45 -0.21 1.17
C ASN A 168 -1.08 -0.11 1.18
N VAL A 169 -1.70 -0.54 0.11
CA VAL A 169 -3.16 -0.51 -0.06
C VAL A 169 -3.70 -1.93 -0.05
N TYR A 170 -4.74 -2.16 0.75
CA TYR A 170 -5.36 -3.47 0.86
C TYR A 170 -6.70 -3.49 0.13
N LEU A 171 -6.90 -4.51 -0.69
CA LEU A 171 -8.14 -4.77 -1.40
C LEU A 171 -8.70 -6.12 -0.97
N SER A 172 -9.98 -6.15 -0.64
CA SER A 172 -10.70 -7.36 -0.26
C SER A 172 -11.25 -8.07 -1.48
N TYR A 173 -11.27 -9.40 -1.43
CA TYR A 173 -12.07 -10.21 -2.33
C TYR A 173 -12.76 -11.35 -1.58
N ASN A 174 -13.69 -12.04 -2.25
CA ASN A 174 -14.41 -13.18 -1.66
C ASN A 174 -13.48 -14.41 -1.52
N GLY A 175 -12.50 -14.32 -0.64
CA GLY A 175 -11.53 -15.39 -0.40
C GLY A 175 -10.13 -14.92 -0.03
N GLY A 176 -9.93 -13.66 0.40
CA GLY A 176 -8.61 -13.21 0.88
C GLY A 176 -8.36 -11.72 0.73
N VAL A 177 -7.07 -11.38 0.67
CA VAL A 177 -6.56 -10.00 0.61
C VAL A 177 -5.59 -9.84 -0.55
N THR A 178 -5.74 -8.77 -1.32
CA THR A 178 -4.72 -8.29 -2.27
C THR A 178 -4.00 -7.09 -1.63
N VAL A 179 -2.67 -7.10 -1.67
CA VAL A 179 -1.80 -6.06 -1.12
C VAL A 179 -1.13 -5.34 -2.27
N LEU A 180 -1.35 -4.04 -2.40
CA LEU A 180 -0.65 -3.20 -3.35
C LEU A 180 0.44 -2.41 -2.64
N THR A 181 1.68 -2.65 -3.02
CA THR A 181 2.85 -2.01 -2.42
C THR A 181 3.32 -0.84 -3.29
N PRO A 182 3.65 0.33 -2.72
CA PRO A 182 4.26 1.44 -3.44
C PRO A 182 5.57 1.05 -4.11
N THR A 183 5.78 1.48 -5.35
CA THR A 183 7.02 1.22 -6.12
C THR A 183 7.38 2.42 -6.98
N ASP A 184 8.57 2.40 -7.56
CA ASP A 184 8.97 3.38 -8.57
C ASP A 184 8.12 3.34 -9.86
N GLN A 185 7.16 2.43 -9.99
CA GLN A 185 6.20 2.38 -11.11
C GLN A 185 4.76 2.70 -10.68
N GLY A 186 4.54 3.14 -9.44
CA GLY A 186 3.21 3.35 -8.86
C GLY A 186 2.94 2.28 -7.82
N TYR A 187 2.12 1.28 -8.12
CA TYR A 187 1.80 0.20 -7.20
C TYR A 187 1.97 -1.16 -7.86
N ASN A 188 2.40 -2.17 -7.09
CA ASN A 188 2.53 -3.56 -7.53
C ASN A 188 1.86 -4.49 -6.52
N SER A 189 1.18 -5.54 -6.99
CA SER A 189 0.52 -6.53 -6.16
C SER A 189 1.43 -7.68 -5.70
N TYR A 190 2.62 -7.87 -6.28
CA TYR A 190 3.54 -8.97 -5.97
C TYR A 190 2.83 -10.32 -5.83
N GLU A 191 2.15 -10.74 -6.91
CA GLU A 191 1.40 -12.00 -6.98
C GLU A 191 0.21 -12.13 -6.00
N SER A 192 -0.12 -11.09 -5.21
CA SER A 192 -1.27 -11.11 -4.31
C SER A 192 -2.64 -10.96 -5.00
N LEU A 193 -2.69 -11.04 -6.34
CA LEU A 193 -3.98 -11.03 -7.03
C LEU A 193 -4.71 -12.35 -6.76
N PRO A 194 -6.03 -12.40 -6.89
CA PRO A 194 -6.82 -13.55 -6.47
C PRO A 194 -6.45 -14.90 -7.10
N SER A 195 -5.88 -14.93 -8.31
CA SER A 195 -5.40 -16.14 -8.96
C SER A 195 -4.10 -16.68 -8.36
N GLU A 196 -3.92 -18.00 -8.47
CA GLU A 196 -2.72 -18.66 -7.98
C GLU A 196 -1.47 -18.32 -8.82
N PRO A 197 -0.29 -18.24 -8.19
CA PRO A 197 -0.04 -18.43 -6.76
C PRO A 197 -0.46 -17.21 -5.92
N ASN A 198 -1.21 -17.40 -4.85
CA ASN A 198 -1.59 -16.32 -3.93
C ASN A 198 -1.47 -16.74 -2.45
N ALA A 199 -0.41 -16.29 -1.80
CA ALA A 199 -0.15 -16.59 -0.39
C ALA A 199 -1.20 -16.00 0.57
N PHE A 200 -1.99 -15.03 0.13
CA PHE A 200 -2.99 -14.35 0.95
C PHE A 200 -4.42 -14.83 0.66
N GLU A 201 -4.55 -16.01 0.05
CA GLU A 201 -5.82 -16.72 0.03
C GLU A 201 -6.28 -17.04 1.46
N ASN A 202 -7.55 -16.78 1.74
CA ASN A 202 -8.18 -16.87 3.05
C ASN A 202 -7.52 -16.02 4.15
N ALA A 203 -6.65 -15.08 3.78
CA ALA A 203 -6.02 -14.18 4.74
C ALA A 203 -7.04 -13.24 5.40
N SER A 204 -6.79 -12.91 6.65
CA SER A 204 -7.34 -11.76 7.34
C SER A 204 -6.33 -10.62 7.42
N LEU A 205 -6.83 -9.39 7.58
CA LEU A 205 -6.08 -8.17 7.74
C LEU A 205 -6.49 -7.48 9.04
N LYS A 206 -5.48 -7.07 9.81
CA LYS A 206 -5.61 -6.08 10.87
C LYS A 206 -4.74 -4.88 10.54
N ILE A 207 -5.26 -3.67 10.69
CA ILE A 207 -4.46 -2.44 10.75
C ILE A 207 -4.74 -1.76 12.08
N ASP A 208 -3.70 -1.65 12.90
CA ASP A 208 -3.81 -1.08 14.24
C ASP A 208 -3.93 0.47 14.19
N PRO A 209 -4.17 1.14 15.33
CA PRO A 209 -4.31 2.60 15.35
C PRO A 209 -3.04 3.36 14.95
N SER A 210 -1.87 2.73 15.00
CA SER A 210 -0.60 3.30 14.52
C SER A 210 -0.43 3.18 13.00
N GLY A 211 -1.31 2.40 12.35
CA GLY A 211 -1.21 2.05 10.94
C GLY A 211 -0.30 0.87 10.68
N GLU A 212 0.06 0.06 11.68
CA GLU A 212 0.81 -1.18 11.48
C GLU A 212 -0.12 -2.27 10.94
N PRO A 213 0.23 -2.92 9.81
CA PRO A 213 -0.55 -4.03 9.28
C PRO A 213 -0.12 -5.37 9.88
N THR A 214 -1.06 -6.27 10.04
CA THR A 214 -0.84 -7.70 10.30
C THR A 214 -1.73 -8.50 9.37
N LEU A 215 -1.16 -9.46 8.64
CA LEU A 215 -1.91 -10.46 7.91
C LEU A 215 -1.88 -11.78 8.67
N THR A 216 -3.03 -12.43 8.81
CA THR A 216 -3.10 -13.81 9.34
C THR A 216 -3.57 -14.73 8.22
N PHE A 217 -2.77 -15.74 7.90
CA PHE A 217 -3.12 -16.75 6.88
C PHE A 217 -2.52 -18.10 7.24
N ASP A 218 -3.05 -19.16 6.62
CA ASP A 218 -2.66 -20.53 6.92
C ASP A 218 -1.43 -20.94 6.11
N GLU A 219 -0.41 -21.41 6.80
CA GLU A 219 0.77 -22.06 6.23
C GLU A 219 0.86 -23.48 6.77
N ASP A 220 0.96 -24.48 5.89
CA ASP A 220 1.00 -25.90 6.26
C ASP A 220 -0.17 -26.34 7.18
N GLY A 221 -1.34 -25.71 7.01
CA GLY A 221 -2.54 -25.96 7.82
C GLY A 221 -2.54 -25.29 9.20
N ILE A 222 -1.62 -24.35 9.45
CA ILE A 222 -1.51 -23.60 10.69
C ILE A 222 -1.65 -22.11 10.40
N SER A 223 -2.64 -21.47 11.03
CA SER A 223 -2.82 -20.02 10.94
C SER A 223 -1.71 -19.29 11.68
N LYS A 224 -1.07 -18.33 11.01
CA LYS A 224 0.06 -17.56 11.54
C LYS A 224 -0.06 -16.08 11.25
N ASP A 225 0.39 -15.28 12.20
CA ASP A 225 0.44 -13.82 12.09
C ASP A 225 1.73 -13.36 11.41
N HIS A 226 1.59 -12.48 10.44
CA HIS A 226 2.68 -11.91 9.67
C HIS A 226 2.66 -10.39 9.77
N HIS A 227 3.80 -9.78 10.08
CA HIS A 227 3.97 -8.33 10.10
C HIS A 227 4.77 -7.86 8.89
N TRP A 228 4.64 -6.57 8.57
CA TRP A 228 5.42 -5.95 7.51
C TRP A 228 6.83 -5.58 8.01
N ASP A 229 7.87 -6.07 7.34
CA ASP A 229 9.27 -5.79 7.71
C ASP A 229 9.85 -4.53 7.01
N GLY A 230 9.05 -3.85 6.22
CA GLY A 230 9.46 -2.76 5.34
C GLY A 230 9.50 -3.12 3.85
N ASN A 231 9.45 -4.42 3.53
CA ASN A 231 9.48 -4.91 2.15
C ASN A 231 8.47 -6.03 1.87
N GLN A 232 8.21 -6.90 2.85
CA GLN A 232 7.30 -8.04 2.70
C GLN A 232 6.66 -8.42 4.05
N PHE A 233 5.67 -9.30 4.00
CA PHE A 233 5.11 -9.93 5.19
C PHE A 233 5.97 -11.09 5.66
N VAL A 234 6.36 -11.08 6.94
CA VAL A 234 7.19 -12.13 7.56
C VAL A 234 6.53 -12.65 8.83
N GLU A 235 6.71 -13.95 9.11
CA GLU A 235 6.12 -14.61 10.27
C GLU A 235 6.57 -13.92 11.57
N THR A 236 5.60 -13.62 12.43
CA THR A 236 5.87 -13.12 13.78
C THR A 236 6.35 -14.28 14.62
N ARG A 237 7.66 -14.42 14.78
CA ARG A 237 8.23 -15.37 15.73
C ARG A 237 7.83 -14.95 17.13
N GLY A 238 6.97 -15.75 17.77
CA GLY A 238 6.74 -15.61 19.21
C GLY A 238 8.09 -15.67 19.94
N GLU A 239 8.34 -14.71 20.82
CA GLU A 239 9.46 -14.80 21.76
C GLU A 239 9.33 -16.14 22.49
N GLN A 240 10.19 -17.10 22.16
CA GLN A 240 10.39 -18.26 23.02
C GLN A 240 11.05 -17.74 24.28
N HIS A 241 10.25 -17.57 25.32
CA HIS A 241 10.75 -17.36 26.67
C HIS A 241 11.65 -18.56 26.99
N PRO A 242 12.97 -18.38 27.22
CA PRO A 242 13.80 -19.49 27.68
C PRO A 242 13.33 -19.88 29.08
N GLU A 243 13.11 -21.18 29.29
CA GLU A 243 12.82 -21.80 30.59
C GLU A 243 13.95 -21.55 31.61
#